data_AF-B5RKQ4-F1
#
_entry.id   AF-B5RKQ4-F1
#
_cell.length_a   1.000
_cell.length_b   1.000
_cell.length_c   1.000
_cell.angle_alpha   90.00
_cell.angle_beta   90.00
_cell.angle_gamma   90.00
#
_symmetry.space_group_name_H-M   'P 1'
#
loop_
_entity.id
_entity.type
_entity.pdbx_description
1 polymer ?
#
loop_
_entity_poly.entity_id
_entity_poly.type
_entity_poly.pdbx_seq_one_letter_code
_entity_poly.pdbx_strand_id
1 'polypeptide(L)' 'MKEEQKQCNSQPAQFRKISPYTSRGTFSMEEKVLTAEQYRDWQFIGATLSDKISRYAE' A
#
# COMPACT_ATOMS: atom_id res chain seq x y z
N MET A 1 -38.26 -33.32 11.12
CA MET A 1 -37.65 -34.21 10.11
C MET A 1 -37.58 -33.47 8.78
N LYS A 2 -36.43 -33.59 8.10
CA LYS A 2 -36.12 -33.27 6.69
C LYS A 2 -36.13 -31.77 6.34
N GLU A 3 -34.95 -31.14 6.18
CA GLU A 3 -34.12 -31.14 4.96
C GLU A 3 -34.92 -30.51 3.79
N GLU A 4 -34.50 -29.47 3.09
CA GLU A 4 -33.22 -29.24 2.45
C GLU A 4 -32.99 -27.73 2.25
N GLN A 5 -31.91 -27.19 2.81
CA GLN A 5 -31.36 -25.91 2.34
C GLN A 5 -30.87 -26.15 0.92
N LYS A 6 -31.50 -25.48 -0.06
CA LYS A 6 -31.05 -25.53 -1.45
C LYS A 6 -29.62 -24.97 -1.53
N GLN A 7 -28.71 -25.94 -1.58
CA GLN A 7 -27.35 -25.88 -2.06
C GLN A 7 -27.23 -24.81 -3.15
N CYS A 8 -26.67 -23.66 -2.78
CA CYS A 8 -26.37 -22.59 -3.72
C CYS A 8 -25.29 -23.14 -4.64
N ASN A 9 -25.71 -23.45 -5.87
CA ASN A 9 -24.89 -24.07 -6.89
C ASN A 9 -23.60 -23.29 -7.11
N SER A 10 -22.52 -24.06 -7.09
CA SER A 10 -21.16 -23.69 -7.41
C SER A 10 -21.06 -22.99 -8.76
N GLN A 11 -20.71 -21.71 -8.74
CA GLN A 11 -19.69 -21.15 -9.62
C GLN A 11 -19.30 -19.78 -9.04
N PRO A 12 -18.03 -19.53 -8.69
CA PRO A 12 -17.61 -18.17 -8.50
C PRO A 12 -17.69 -17.53 -9.88
N ALA A 13 -18.73 -16.72 -10.11
CA ALA A 13 -18.70 -15.71 -11.16
C ALA A 13 -17.35 -15.03 -10.99
N GLN A 14 -16.50 -15.14 -12.02
CA GLN A 14 -15.18 -14.52 -12.06
C GLN A 14 -15.41 -13.02 -12.00
N PHE A 15 -15.61 -12.51 -10.78
CA PHE A 15 -15.58 -11.10 -10.47
C PHE A 15 -14.13 -10.74 -10.76
N ARG A 16 -13.90 -10.28 -12.00
CA ARG A 16 -12.71 -9.54 -12.37
C ARG A 16 -12.61 -8.42 -11.35
N LYS A 17 -11.89 -8.69 -10.26
CA LYS A 17 -11.27 -7.64 -9.46
C LYS A 17 -10.32 -6.99 -10.44
N ILE A 18 -10.76 -5.90 -11.04
CA ILE A 18 -9.87 -4.95 -11.66
C ILE A 18 -9.00 -4.49 -10.50
N SER A 19 -7.89 -5.20 -10.29
CA SER A 19 -6.83 -4.77 -9.38
C SER A 19 -6.56 -3.32 -9.76
N PRO A 20 -6.70 -2.35 -8.84
CA PRO A 20 -6.32 -0.98 -9.15
C PRO A 20 -4.86 -1.08 -9.55
N TYR A 21 -4.60 -0.90 -10.84
CA TYR A 21 -3.32 -0.92 -11.52
C TYR A 21 -2.18 -1.17 -10.53
N THR A 22 -1.83 -2.45 -10.31
CA THR A 22 -0.58 -2.77 -9.66
C THR A 22 0.48 -2.25 -10.61
N SER A 23 0.88 -0.99 -10.39
CA SER A 23 2.04 -0.39 -10.99
C SER A 23 3.18 -1.31 -10.58
N ARG A 24 3.50 -2.24 -11.48
CA ARG A 24 4.66 -3.10 -11.35
C ARG A 24 5.83 -2.18 -11.63
N GLY A 25 6.17 -1.36 -10.64
CA GLY A 25 7.31 -0.46 -10.70
C GLY A 25 8.53 -1.29 -11.02
N THR A 26 9.18 -1.00 -12.13
CA THR A 26 10.49 -1.57 -12.41
C THR A 26 11.47 -0.94 -11.43
N PHE A 27 12.00 -1.73 -10.50
CA PHE A 27 13.11 -1.29 -9.67
C PHE A 27 14.34 -1.17 -10.59
N SER A 28 14.84 0.06 -10.74
CA SER A 28 16.10 0.28 -11.44
C SER A 28 17.24 0.07 -10.44
N MET A 29 18.25 -0.69 -10.85
CA MET A 29 19.46 -0.92 -10.05
C MET A 29 20.46 0.25 -10.15
N GLU A 30 20.10 1.31 -10.89
CA GLU A 30 20.87 2.55 -10.91
C GLU A 30 20.94 3.18 -9.53
N GLU A 31 22.17 3.50 -9.11
CA GLU A 31 22.42 4.26 -7.90
C GLU A 31 21.86 5.68 -8.07
N LYS A 32 20.75 5.96 -7.39
CA LYS A 32 20.19 7.30 -7.26
C LYS A 32 20.93 8.01 -6.13
N VAL A 33 21.98 8.75 -6.45
CA VAL A 33 22.69 9.60 -5.48
C VAL A 33 21.86 10.84 -5.19
N LEU A 34 21.52 11.05 -3.91
CA LEU A 34 20.85 12.27 -3.46
C LEU A 34 21.85 13.42 -3.43
N THR A 35 21.41 14.61 -3.86
CA THR A 35 22.19 15.82 -3.63
C THR A 35 22.17 16.18 -2.14
N ALA A 36 23.17 16.96 -1.69
CA ALA A 36 23.22 17.43 -0.31
C ALA A 36 21.98 18.26 0.09
N GLU A 37 21.35 18.95 -0.87
CA GLU A 37 20.11 19.69 -0.65
C GLU A 37 18.92 18.75 -0.45
N GLN A 38 18.75 17.77 -1.34
CA GLN A 38 17.70 16.76 -1.21
C GLN A 38 17.83 15.99 0.11
N TYR A 39 19.05 15.71 0.55
CA TYR A 39 19.29 15.07 1.83
C TYR A 39 18.80 15.92 3.01
N ARG A 40 19.06 17.25 3.00
CA ARG A 40 18.56 18.17 4.03
C ARG A 40 17.03 18.26 4.02
N ASP A 41 16.42 18.29 2.84
CA ASP A 41 14.96 18.31 2.71
C ASP A 41 14.33 17.06 3.33
N TRP A 42 14.92 15.89 3.06
CA TRP A 42 14.48 14.64 3.67
C TRP A 42 14.67 14.62 5.19
N GLN A 43 15.76 15.18 5.70
CA GLN A 43 15.94 15.33 7.15
C GLN A 43 14.86 16.23 7.77
N PHE A 44 14.53 17.34 7.13
CA PHE A 44 13.48 18.25 7.61
C PHE A 44 12.10 17.58 7.62
N ILE A 45 11.75 16.86 6.54
CA ILE A 45 10.50 16.10 6.45
C ILE A 45 10.45 15.03 7.56
N GLY A 46 11.53 14.27 7.73
CA GLY A 46 11.64 13.23 8.75
C GLY A 46 11.47 13.77 10.17
N ALA A 47 12.12 14.89 10.49
CA ALA A 47 11.97 15.55 11.79
C ALA A 47 10.52 16.04 12.02
N THR A 48 9.92 16.66 11.00
CA THR A 48 8.53 17.16 11.07
C THR A 48 7.53 16.04 11.29
N LEU A 49 7.72 14.90 10.60
CA LEU A 49 6.85 13.73 10.76
C LEU A 49 7.01 13.11 12.14
N SER A 50 8.24 12.98 12.62
CA SER A 50 8.52 12.41 13.95
C SER A 50 7.84 13.23 15.05
N ASP A 51 7.99 14.55 15.00
CA ASP A 51 7.35 15.47 15.95
C ASP A 51 5.82 15.41 15.88
N LYS A 52 5.24 15.33 14.68
CA LYS A 52 3.78 15.14 14.53
C LYS A 52 3.33 13.82 15.14
N ILE A 53 4.02 12.71 14.86
CA ILE A 53 3.67 11.39 15.38
C ILE A 53 3.77 11.37 16.90
N SER A 54 4.82 11.95 17.49
CA SER A 54 4.98 12.07 18.93
C SER A 54 3.81 12.80 19.59
N ARG A 55 3.34 13.90 18.99
CA ARG A 55 2.17 14.67 19.49
C ARG A 55 0.83 13.91 19.43
N TYR A 56 0.71 12.90 18.57
CA TYR A 56 -0.48 12.03 18.52
C TYR A 56 -0.36 10.78 19.39
N ALA A 57 0.82 10.51 19.96
CA ALA A 57 1.08 9.37 20.83
C ALA A 57 0.85 9.67 22.32
N GLU A 58 0.70 10.95 22.68
CA GLU A 58 0.25 11.43 24.01
C GLU A 58 -1.28 11.53 24.09
#